data_AF-A0A5C7LCF3-F1
#
_entry.id   AF-A0A5C7LCF3-F1
#
_cell.length_a   1.000
_cell.length_b   1.000
_cell.length_c   1.000
_cell.angle_alpha   90.00
_cell.angle_beta   90.00
_cell.angle_gamma   90.00
#
_symmetry.space_group_name_H-M   'P 1'
#
loop_
_entity.id
_entity.type
_entity.pdbx_description
1 polymer ?
#
loop_
_entity_poly.entity_id
_entity_poly.type
_entity_poly.pdbx_seq_one_letter_code
_entity_poly.pdbx_strand_id
1 'polypeptide(L)'
;MRTAGVVFDFYDDLSGTVLKKSCPNPSDLPDIVKEAHILSPEEREVLRDEAYALTMVNNGTHMRKFACVDAGNTALSILYFTESASLLPHEAVKTAASNLIDACQEFELPIPEWIKMAAKTGMSKTRNPSRQPSQSDDVEWNQRTNLTSVQG
;
A
#
# COMPACT_ATOMS: atom_id res chain seq x y z
N MET A 1 -7.81 -13.83 1.85
CA MET A 1 -9.14 -13.43 1.32
C MET A 1 -8.93 -12.41 0.22
N ARG A 2 -9.69 -12.48 -0.90
CA ARG A 2 -9.53 -11.55 -2.03
C ARG A 2 -10.16 -10.20 -1.65
N THR A 3 -9.38 -9.13 -1.73
CA THR A 3 -9.92 -7.79 -2.04
C THR A 3 -10.93 -7.95 -3.20
N ALA A 4 -12.03 -7.21 -3.22
CA ALA A 4 -13.10 -7.36 -4.23
C ALA A 4 -12.63 -6.98 -5.66
N GLY A 5 -11.68 -7.72 -6.24
CA GLY A 5 -11.00 -7.41 -7.50
C GLY A 5 -9.95 -6.29 -7.42
N VAL A 6 -9.72 -5.70 -6.24
CA VAL A 6 -8.82 -4.54 -6.08
C VAL A 6 -7.41 -4.99 -5.70
N VAL A 7 -6.42 -4.70 -6.53
CA VAL A 7 -5.03 -5.04 -6.23
C VAL A 7 -4.40 -3.91 -5.43
N PHE A 8 -4.06 -4.18 -4.17
CA PHE A 8 -3.33 -3.22 -3.34
C PHE A 8 -1.84 -3.54 -3.26
N ASP A 9 -1.48 -4.81 -3.12
CA ASP A 9 -0.08 -5.25 -3.00
C ASP A 9 0.24 -6.46 -3.90
N PHE A 10 1.49 -6.91 -3.85
CA PHE A 10 1.99 -8.06 -4.59
C PHE A 10 1.18 -9.34 -4.36
N TYR A 11 0.69 -9.58 -3.15
CA TYR A 11 -0.03 -10.79 -2.82
C TYR A 11 -1.48 -10.78 -3.32
N ASP A 12 -2.01 -9.59 -3.68
CA ASP A 12 -3.27 -9.46 -4.40
C ASP A 12 -3.10 -9.58 -5.93
N ASP A 13 -1.92 -9.29 -6.47
CA ASP A 13 -1.64 -9.23 -7.90
C ASP A 13 -1.30 -10.58 -8.53
N LEU A 14 -2.25 -11.51 -8.49
CA LEU A 14 -2.04 -12.89 -8.97
C LEU A 14 -1.62 -12.98 -10.45
N SER A 15 -1.94 -11.96 -11.26
CA SER A 15 -1.54 -11.89 -12.68
C SER A 15 -0.29 -11.04 -12.94
N GLY A 16 0.22 -10.37 -11.91
CA GLY A 16 1.33 -9.41 -12.00
C GLY A 16 0.99 -8.20 -12.86
N THR A 17 -0.29 -7.81 -12.97
CA THR A 17 -0.75 -6.75 -13.88
C THR A 17 -0.22 -5.39 -13.46
N VAL A 18 -0.20 -5.09 -12.15
CA VAL A 18 0.36 -3.84 -11.64
C VAL A 18 1.86 -3.83 -11.85
N LEU A 19 2.54 -4.93 -11.51
CA LEU A 19 3.98 -5.03 -11.68
C LEU A 19 4.41 -4.88 -13.14
N LYS A 20 3.73 -5.54 -14.09
CA LYS A 20 3.99 -5.42 -15.54
C LYS A 20 3.68 -4.03 -16.09
N LYS A 21 2.73 -3.31 -15.49
CA LYS A 21 2.40 -1.93 -15.87
C LYS A 21 3.51 -0.97 -15.42
N SER A 22 3.99 -1.10 -14.19
CA SER A 22 5.00 -0.21 -13.61
C SER A 22 6.43 -0.57 -14.05
N CYS A 23 6.71 -1.85 -14.30
CA CYS A 23 7.98 -2.38 -14.79
C CYS A 23 7.76 -3.28 -16.01
N PRO A 24 7.56 -2.71 -17.21
CA PRO A 24 7.28 -3.49 -18.43
C PRO A 24 8.40 -4.45 -18.82
N ASN A 25 9.66 -4.10 -18.52
CA ASN A 25 10.82 -4.94 -18.76
C ASN A 25 11.45 -5.40 -17.43
N PRO A 26 12.09 -6.57 -17.37
CA PRO A 26 12.79 -7.04 -16.17
C PRO A 26 13.90 -6.09 -15.68
N SER A 27 14.47 -5.27 -16.57
CA SER A 27 15.45 -4.23 -16.23
C SER A 27 14.86 -3.04 -15.48
N ASP A 28 13.55 -2.85 -15.57
CA ASP A 28 12.84 -1.74 -14.93
C ASP A 28 12.51 -2.05 -13.46
N LEU A 29 12.65 -3.33 -13.06
CA LEU A 29 12.46 -3.76 -11.69
C LEU A 29 13.74 -3.49 -10.89
N PRO A 30 13.69 -2.68 -9.82
CA PRO A 30 14.86 -2.40 -9.00
C PRO A 30 15.47 -3.69 -8.46
N ASP A 31 16.80 -3.81 -8.47
CA ASP A 31 17.48 -5.04 -8.05
C ASP A 31 17.13 -5.46 -6.62
N ILE A 32 16.96 -4.47 -5.73
CA ILE A 32 16.55 -4.71 -4.34
C ILE A 32 15.20 -5.44 -4.21
N VAL A 33 14.29 -5.28 -5.18
CA VAL A 33 13.01 -5.99 -5.18
C VAL A 33 13.21 -7.48 -5.50
N LYS A 34 14.27 -7.84 -6.23
CA LYS A 34 14.60 -9.24 -6.53
C LYS A 34 15.13 -9.98 -5.29
N GLU A 35 15.54 -9.24 -4.27
CA GLU A 35 16.01 -9.76 -2.98
C GLU A 35 14.87 -9.87 -1.95
N ALA A 36 13.64 -9.45 -2.29
CA ALA A 36 12.50 -9.49 -1.39
C ALA A 36 12.18 -10.92 -0.92
N HIS A 37 12.02 -11.12 0.38
CA HIS A 37 11.58 -12.40 0.93
C HIS A 37 10.11 -12.63 0.57
N ILE A 38 9.83 -13.70 -0.18
CA ILE A 38 8.46 -14.06 -0.55
C ILE A 38 7.82 -14.74 0.66
N LEU A 39 6.89 -14.03 1.30
CA LEU A 39 6.18 -14.53 2.47
C LEU A 39 5.17 -15.60 2.08
N SER A 40 5.31 -16.79 2.67
CA SER A 40 4.31 -17.85 2.62
C SER A 40 2.99 -17.42 3.27
N PRO A 41 1.86 -18.11 2.98
CA PRO A 41 0.61 -17.89 3.71
C PRO A 41 0.77 -17.99 5.22
N GLU A 42 1.52 -18.99 5.70
CA GLU A 42 1.73 -19.26 7.12
C GLU A 42 2.52 -18.14 7.80
N GLU A 43 3.58 -17.62 7.16
CA GLU A 43 4.33 -16.47 7.67
C GLU A 43 3.45 -15.23 7.79
N ARG A 44 2.60 -14.95 6.79
CA ARG A 44 1.70 -13.78 6.82
C ARG A 44 0.62 -13.86 7.90
N GLU A 45 0.27 -15.06 8.36
CA GLU A 45 -0.69 -15.23 9.45
C GLU A 45 -0.09 -14.89 10.81
N VAL A 46 1.19 -15.19 11.02
CA VAL A 46 1.89 -15.00 12.30
C VAL A 46 2.62 -13.66 12.42
N LEU A 47 2.84 -12.96 11.30
CA LEU A 47 3.40 -11.61 11.32
C LEU A 47 2.46 -10.65 12.07
N ARG A 48 3.08 -9.78 12.87
CA ARG A 48 2.37 -8.72 13.57
C ARG A 48 1.96 -7.62 12.59
N ASP A 49 1.01 -6.80 13.01
CA ASP A 49 0.43 -5.75 12.17
C ASP A 49 1.48 -4.69 11.78
N GLU A 50 2.47 -4.43 12.64
CA GLU A 50 3.56 -3.49 12.39
C GLU A 50 4.51 -3.93 11.25
N ALA A 51 4.44 -5.20 10.83
CA ALA A 51 5.17 -5.68 9.66
C ALA A 51 4.54 -5.20 8.33
N TYR A 52 3.44 -4.46 8.40
CA TYR A 52 2.68 -3.95 7.25
C TYR A 52 2.48 -2.45 7.38
N ALA A 53 2.55 -1.74 6.27
CA ALA A 53 2.32 -0.30 6.31
C ALA A 53 0.84 0.06 6.55
N LEU A 54 -0.09 -0.86 6.30
CA LEU A 54 -1.51 -0.59 6.47
C LEU A 54 -2.27 -1.81 6.98
N THR A 55 -3.03 -1.63 8.06
CA THR A 55 -4.04 -2.58 8.51
C THR A 55 -5.43 -1.95 8.50
N MET A 56 -6.41 -2.73 8.06
CA MET A 56 -7.78 -2.27 7.85
C MET A 56 -8.76 -3.35 8.28
N VAL A 57 -9.91 -2.95 8.84
CA VAL A 57 -11.03 -3.86 9.09
C VAL A 57 -12.16 -3.53 8.13
N ASN A 58 -12.49 -4.48 7.25
CA ASN A 58 -13.59 -4.38 6.31
C ASN A 58 -14.60 -5.50 6.61
N ASN A 59 -15.83 -5.15 7.01
CA ASN A 59 -16.87 -6.13 7.37
C ASN A 59 -16.38 -7.21 8.37
N GLY A 60 -15.63 -6.81 9.40
CA GLY A 60 -15.04 -7.73 10.39
C GLY A 60 -13.86 -8.56 9.88
N THR A 61 -13.46 -8.40 8.61
CA THR A 61 -12.26 -9.02 8.04
C THR A 61 -11.07 -8.10 8.23
N HIS A 62 -10.03 -8.61 8.88
CA HIS A 62 -8.75 -7.92 8.98
C HIS A 62 -7.95 -8.04 7.68
N MET A 63 -7.47 -6.93 7.16
CA MET A 63 -6.71 -6.81 5.93
C MET A 63 -5.39 -6.15 6.24
N ARG A 64 -4.28 -6.83 5.92
CA ARG A 64 -2.91 -6.31 6.04
C ARG A 64 -2.37 -6.06 4.64
N LYS A 65 -1.81 -4.88 4.40
CA LYS A 65 -1.34 -4.43 3.09
C LYS A 65 0.01 -3.75 3.18
N PHE A 66 0.78 -3.88 2.09
CA PHE A 66 2.11 -3.30 1.94
C PHE A 66 3.09 -3.84 2.98
N ALA A 67 3.55 -5.08 2.78
CA ALA A 67 4.52 -5.71 3.69
C ALA A 67 5.85 -4.93 3.71
N CYS A 68 6.41 -4.75 4.90
CA CYS A 68 7.64 -4.01 5.18
C CYS A 68 8.64 -4.88 5.98
N VAL A 69 8.68 -6.19 5.72
CA VAL A 69 9.51 -7.16 6.47
C VAL A 69 10.99 -7.09 6.12
N ASP A 70 11.32 -6.54 4.95
CA ASP A 70 12.67 -6.32 4.47
C ASP A 70 12.69 -5.17 3.45
N ALA A 71 13.89 -4.83 2.99
CA ALA A 71 14.12 -3.74 2.06
C ALA A 71 13.46 -3.97 0.69
N GLY A 72 13.46 -5.21 0.19
CA GLY A 72 12.86 -5.57 -1.09
C GLY A 72 11.34 -5.52 -1.06
N ASN A 73 10.73 -6.03 0.00
CA ASN A 73 9.29 -5.94 0.28
C ASN A 73 8.87 -4.47 0.46
N THR A 74 9.67 -3.65 1.14
CA THR A 74 9.39 -2.22 1.30
C THR A 74 9.42 -1.49 -0.05
N ALA A 75 10.45 -1.75 -0.87
CA ALA A 75 10.54 -1.18 -2.22
C ALA A 75 9.38 -1.64 -3.13
N LEU A 76 8.99 -2.91 -3.04
CA LEU A 76 7.85 -3.45 -3.78
C LEU A 76 6.53 -2.82 -3.31
N SER A 77 6.35 -2.68 -2.01
CA SER A 77 5.20 -2.03 -1.39
C SER A 77 5.04 -0.58 -1.85
N ILE A 78 6.13 0.17 -1.98
CA ILE A 78 6.12 1.53 -2.55
C ILE A 78 5.63 1.55 -4.00
N LEU A 79 6.09 0.60 -4.82
CA LEU A 79 5.65 0.48 -6.22
C LEU A 79 4.14 0.25 -6.28
N TYR A 80 3.66 -0.73 -5.53
CA TYR A 80 2.23 -1.04 -5.47
C TYR A 80 1.40 0.10 -4.91
N PHE A 81 1.87 0.75 -3.84
CA PHE A 81 1.21 1.91 -3.24
C PHE A 81 1.12 3.08 -4.22
N THR A 82 2.16 3.30 -5.04
CA THR A 82 2.15 4.34 -6.08
C THR A 82 0.97 4.16 -7.05
N GLU A 83 0.66 2.92 -7.42
CA GLU A 83 -0.40 2.61 -8.37
C GLU A 83 -1.78 2.55 -7.72
N SER A 84 -1.86 2.00 -6.50
CA SER A 84 -3.13 1.63 -5.86
C SER A 84 -3.62 2.65 -4.81
N ALA A 85 -2.79 3.61 -4.36
CA ALA A 85 -3.16 4.57 -3.32
C ALA A 85 -4.44 5.37 -3.63
N SER A 86 -4.74 5.63 -4.90
CA SER A 86 -5.97 6.36 -5.29
C SER A 86 -7.27 5.60 -4.99
N LEU A 87 -7.17 4.30 -4.70
CA LEU A 87 -8.29 3.41 -4.37
C LEU A 87 -8.56 3.33 -2.85
N LEU A 88 -7.65 3.91 -2.05
CA LEU A 88 -7.75 3.98 -0.60
C LEU A 88 -8.43 5.29 -0.14
N PRO A 89 -9.07 5.30 1.03
CA PRO A 89 -9.55 6.52 1.67
C PRO A 89 -8.37 7.37 2.14
N HIS A 90 -8.58 8.65 2.38
CA HIS A 90 -7.50 9.60 2.66
C HIS A 90 -6.68 9.21 3.89
N GLU A 91 -7.37 8.78 4.95
CA GLU A 91 -6.70 8.38 6.19
C GLU A 91 -5.85 7.12 5.99
N ALA A 92 -6.31 6.14 5.21
CA ALA A 92 -5.50 4.97 4.90
C ALA A 92 -4.28 5.32 4.05
N VAL A 93 -4.40 6.28 3.13
CA VAL A 93 -3.24 6.79 2.37
C VAL A 93 -2.24 7.47 3.30
N LYS A 94 -2.69 8.29 4.25
CA LYS A 94 -1.80 8.95 5.24
C LYS A 94 -1.06 7.94 6.12
N THR A 95 -1.80 6.97 6.66
CA THR A 95 -1.25 5.92 7.52
C THR A 95 -0.23 5.08 6.75
N ALA A 96 -0.62 4.54 5.58
CA ALA A 96 0.27 3.75 4.75
C ALA A 96 1.53 4.54 4.34
N ALA A 97 1.37 5.80 3.92
CA ALA A 97 2.50 6.63 3.53
C ALA A 97 3.45 6.94 4.71
N SER A 98 2.91 7.18 5.91
CA SER A 98 3.74 7.40 7.11
C SER A 98 4.53 6.15 7.46
N ASN A 99 3.88 4.99 7.52
CA ASN A 99 4.55 3.73 7.86
C ASN A 99 5.56 3.31 6.78
N LEU A 100 5.29 3.59 5.49
CA LEU A 100 6.26 3.37 4.42
C LEU A 100 7.47 4.30 4.54
N ILE A 101 7.31 5.54 5.03
CA ILE A 101 8.44 6.44 5.29
C ILE A 101 9.33 5.85 6.40
N ASP A 102 8.73 5.36 7.47
CA ASP A 102 9.47 4.76 8.58
C ASP A 102 10.23 3.50 8.12
N ALA A 103 9.58 2.61 7.36
CA ALA A 103 10.22 1.44 6.77
C ALA A 103 11.35 1.81 5.79
N CYS A 104 11.17 2.87 4.98
CA CYS A 104 12.27 3.36 4.14
C CYS A 104 13.46 3.82 4.96
N GLN A 105 13.25 4.49 6.10
CA GLN A 105 14.34 4.94 6.95
C GLN A 105 15.06 3.77 7.60
N GLU A 106 14.32 2.76 8.07
CA GLU A 106 14.88 1.55 8.67
C GLU A 106 15.79 0.79 7.70
N PHE A 107 15.38 0.65 6.44
CA PHE A 107 16.13 -0.07 5.41
C PHE A 107 17.02 0.83 4.53
N GLU A 108 17.22 2.10 4.93
CA GLU A 108 18.05 3.08 4.21
C GLU A 108 17.65 3.27 2.72
N LEU A 109 16.35 3.17 2.43
CA LEU A 109 15.79 3.33 1.09
C LEU A 109 15.52 4.79 0.73
N PRO A 110 15.62 5.16 -0.56
CA PRO A 110 15.23 6.47 -1.01
C PRO A 110 13.71 6.67 -0.86
N ILE A 111 13.31 7.67 -0.07
CA ILE A 111 11.91 8.03 0.15
C ILE A 111 11.42 8.91 -1.01
N PRO A 112 10.42 8.49 -1.81
CA PRO A 112 9.84 9.32 -2.86
C PRO A 112 9.14 10.56 -2.30
N GLU A 113 9.37 11.74 -2.89
CA GLU A 113 8.77 13.01 -2.43
C GLU A 113 7.24 12.99 -2.35
N TRP A 114 6.59 12.31 -3.29
CA TRP A 114 5.14 12.20 -3.29
C TRP A 114 4.60 11.39 -2.09
N ILE A 115 5.37 10.42 -1.56
CA ILE A 115 4.98 9.69 -0.35
C ILE A 115 5.06 10.61 0.87
N LYS A 116 6.08 11.47 0.95
CA LYS A 116 6.15 12.51 2.00
C LYS A 116 4.96 13.45 1.96
N MET A 117 4.47 13.76 0.76
CA MET A 117 3.25 14.55 0.57
C MET A 117 2.02 13.74 1.00
N ALA A 118 1.89 12.49 0.55
CA ALA A 118 0.78 11.61 0.87
C ALA A 118 0.62 11.38 2.38
N ALA A 119 1.72 11.22 3.12
CA ALA A 119 1.71 11.10 4.58
C ALA A 119 1.09 12.33 5.27
N LYS A 120 1.26 13.52 4.68
CA LYS A 120 0.71 14.77 5.22
C LYS A 120 -0.73 15.03 4.78
N THR A 121 -1.07 14.70 3.52
CA THR A 121 -2.30 15.18 2.88
C THR A 121 -3.33 14.09 2.62
N GLY A 122 -2.93 12.81 2.61
CA GLY A 122 -3.78 11.69 2.16
C GLY A 122 -3.97 11.63 0.65
N MET A 123 -3.26 12.48 -0.12
CA MET A 123 -3.39 12.52 -1.58
C MET A 123 -2.48 11.48 -2.25
N SER A 124 -3.05 10.67 -3.13
CA SER A 124 -2.30 9.75 -3.99
C SER A 124 -1.72 10.45 -5.22
N LYS A 125 -0.60 9.95 -5.75
CA LYS A 125 0.11 10.49 -6.93
C LYS A 125 -0.77 10.68 -8.17
N THR A 126 -1.75 9.80 -8.38
CA THR A 126 -2.59 9.75 -9.60
C THR A 126 -3.93 10.50 -9.47
N ARG A 127 -4.23 11.08 -8.31
CA ARG A 127 -5.50 11.79 -8.09
C ARG A 127 -5.42 13.21 -8.64
N ASN A 128 -6.43 13.60 -9.43
CA ASN A 128 -6.47 14.89 -10.11
C ASN A 128 -6.33 16.05 -9.09
N PRO A 129 -5.27 16.88 -9.18
CA PRO A 129 -4.98 17.93 -8.19
C PRO A 129 -6.07 19.02 -8.11
N SER A 130 -6.95 19.12 -9.11
CA SER A 130 -8.07 20.07 -9.12
C SER A 130 -9.26 19.65 -8.25
N ARG A 131 -9.31 18.40 -7.78
CA ARG A 131 -10.40 17.89 -6.93
C ARG A 131 -9.86 17.71 -5.51
N GLN A 132 -10.14 18.68 -4.64
CA GLN A 132 -9.79 18.56 -3.23
C GLN A 132 -10.55 17.39 -2.58
N PRO A 133 -9.91 16.68 -1.64
CA PRO A 133 -10.58 15.76 -0.73
C PRO A 133 -11.76 16.46 -0.05
N SER A 134 -12.97 15.91 -0.13
CA SER A 134 -14.06 16.32 0.75
C SER A 134 -14.35 15.19 1.74
N GLN A 135 -14.82 15.54 2.94
CA GLN A 135 -15.32 14.56 3.93
C GLN A 135 -16.37 13.60 3.33
N SER A 136 -17.09 14.04 2.28
CA SER A 136 -18.04 13.19 1.57
C SER A 136 -17.38 12.03 0.82
N ASP A 137 -16.15 12.19 0.31
CA ASP A 137 -15.46 11.13 -0.42
C ASP A 137 -15.09 9.96 0.54
N ASP A 138 -14.68 10.27 1.78
CA ASP A 138 -14.40 9.24 2.81
C ASP A 138 -15.69 8.58 3.33
N VAL A 139 -16.78 9.35 3.47
CA VAL A 139 -18.09 8.81 3.83
C VAL A 139 -18.63 7.90 2.72
N GLU A 140 -18.48 8.30 1.45
CA GLU A 140 -18.89 7.50 0.30
C GLU A 140 -18.07 6.22 0.19
N TRP A 141 -16.75 6.29 0.44
CA TRP A 141 -15.89 5.11 0.48
C TRP A 141 -16.23 4.17 1.65
N ASN A 142 -16.48 4.71 2.85
CA ASN A 142 -16.93 3.94 4.01
C ASN A 142 -18.29 3.28 3.76
N GLN A 143 -19.22 3.94 3.08
CA GLN A 143 -20.52 3.37 2.68
C GLN A 143 -20.37 2.28 1.61
N ARG A 144 -19.38 2.39 0.71
CA ARG A 144 -19.10 1.38 -0.34
C ARG A 144 -18.33 0.18 0.19
N THR A 145 -17.54 0.35 1.24
CA THR A 145 -16.62 -0.70 1.74
C THR A 145 -16.97 -1.22 3.13
N ASN A 146 -17.91 -0.60 3.86
CA ASN A 146 -18.24 -0.91 5.26
C ASN A 146 -16.99 -0.99 6.16
N LEU A 147 -16.02 -0.10 5.96
CA LEU A 147 -14.83 -0.02 6.79
C LEU A 147 -15.19 0.52 8.17
N THR A 148 -14.78 -0.20 9.22
CA THR A 148 -15.02 0.19 10.62
C THR A 148 -13.79 0.83 11.29
N SER A 149 -12.58 0.58 10.80
CA SER A 149 -11.35 1.17 11.35
C SER A 149 -10.15 1.07 10.41
N VAL A 150 -9.28 2.08 10.47
CA VAL A 150 -7.91 2.08 9.93
C VAL A 150 -6.96 2.04 11.12
N GLN A 151 -6.01 1.11 11.13
CA GLN A 151 -4.94 1.06 12.12
C GLN A 151 -3.59 1.08 11.40
N GLY A 152 -2.61 1.67 12.08
CA GLY A 152 -1.23 1.79 11.64
C GLY A 152 -0.31 1.02 12.56
#